data_AF-A0A9W7B8Y6-F1
#
_entry.id   AF-A0A9W7B8Y6-F1
#
_cell.length_a   1.000
_cell.length_b   1.000
_cell.length_c   1.000
_cell.angle_alpha   90.00
_cell.angle_beta   90.00
_cell.angle_gamma   90.00
#
_symmetry.space_group_name_H-M   'P 1'
#
loop_
_entity.id
_entity.type
_entity.pdbx_description
1 polymer ?
#
loop_
_entity_poly.entity_id
_entity_poly.type
_entity_poly.pdbx_seq_one_letter_code
_entity_poly.pdbx_strand_id
1 'polypeptide(L)'
;MSAAPASSSSQPPAGSATQPQQQQLYSNIPYPKSDVFLSDLEFLQSLSQPSYLRHLSITPPFVLQSLSFQLYLLYLYKTYSTPRYRVHVIYPLAFEYLKLLVHPDVVAIANGTMAVPRANDPKARTDYATKFSNSISAEPFRDQVHSEQFAAWKWRVTNVYGKGEDMPKPPPPPPEEPTNEAPTVEDAKPTDVKEEASDATAK
;
A
#
# COMPACT_ATOMS: atom_id res chain seq x y z
N MET A 1 18.39 -1.56 58.14
CA MET A 1 17.50 -2.12 57.10
C MET A 1 17.29 -1.04 56.07
N SER A 2 17.54 -1.39 54.81
CA SER A 2 17.19 -0.66 53.57
C SER A 2 17.84 0.69 53.30
N ALA A 3 18.99 0.63 52.63
CA ALA A 3 19.31 1.57 51.56
C ALA A 3 19.60 0.75 50.30
N ALA A 4 18.83 0.99 49.23
CA ALA A 4 19.22 0.60 47.88
C ALA A 4 18.62 1.57 46.84
N PRO A 5 19.33 1.83 45.72
CA PRO A 5 19.05 2.88 44.75
C PRO A 5 18.66 2.34 43.35
N ALA A 6 18.53 3.27 42.38
CA ALA A 6 18.38 3.06 40.92
C ALA A 6 16.93 2.75 40.44
N SER A 7 16.43 3.23 39.31
CA SER A 7 17.10 3.57 38.04
C SER A 7 16.29 4.62 37.26
N SER A 8 17.00 5.62 36.73
CA SER A 8 16.51 6.49 35.66
C SER A 8 16.72 5.80 34.33
N SER A 9 15.64 5.40 33.65
CA SER A 9 15.69 4.94 32.26
C SER A 9 15.59 6.15 31.32
N SER A 10 16.74 6.67 30.89
CA SER A 10 16.81 7.60 29.76
C SER A 10 16.51 6.84 28.47
N GLN A 11 15.31 7.05 27.96
CA GLN A 11 14.83 6.63 26.66
C GLN A 11 15.54 7.47 25.55
N PRO A 12 16.11 6.86 24.50
CA PRO A 12 16.61 7.61 23.36
C PRO A 12 15.44 8.20 22.54
N PRO A 13 15.60 9.40 21.95
CA PRO A 13 14.55 10.07 21.19
C PRO A 13 14.24 9.26 19.92
N ALA A 14 12.94 9.01 19.73
CA ALA A 14 12.40 8.40 18.53
C ALA A 14 12.84 9.18 17.29
N GLY A 15 13.68 8.55 16.46
CA GLY A 15 13.94 8.99 15.10
C GLY A 15 12.60 9.14 14.38
N SER A 16 12.29 10.38 14.02
CA SER A 16 11.09 10.70 13.26
C SER A 16 11.23 10.09 11.87
N ALA A 17 10.66 8.91 11.69
CA ALA A 17 10.43 8.33 10.39
C ALA A 17 9.55 9.30 9.58
N THR A 18 10.15 9.96 8.59
CA THR A 18 9.43 10.74 7.60
C THR A 18 8.55 9.79 6.78
N GLN A 19 7.24 9.82 7.02
CA GLN A 19 6.19 9.23 6.18
C GLN A 19 5.14 10.32 5.89
N PRO A 20 4.44 10.26 4.74
CA PRO A 20 4.83 11.06 3.58
C PRO A 20 3.83 12.19 3.25
N GLN A 21 4.27 13.10 2.36
CA GLN A 21 3.58 14.28 1.82
C GLN A 21 2.16 14.07 1.21
N GLN A 22 1.57 12.88 1.29
CA GLN A 22 0.23 12.62 0.75
C GLN A 22 -0.86 13.41 1.48
N GLN A 23 -0.74 13.63 2.79
CA GLN A 23 -1.78 14.33 3.56
C GLN A 23 -1.95 15.81 3.16
N GLN A 24 -0.91 16.47 2.65
CA GLN A 24 -1.00 17.89 2.27
C GLN A 24 -1.70 18.13 0.92
N LEU A 25 -1.76 17.14 0.03
CA LEU A 25 -2.46 17.27 -1.25
C LEU A 25 -3.99 17.32 -1.10
N TYR A 26 -4.53 16.92 0.06
CA TYR A 26 -5.97 16.82 0.28
C TYR A 26 -6.59 18.01 1.03
N SER A 27 -5.81 18.99 1.50
CA SER A 27 -6.30 20.05 2.38
C SER A 27 -7.13 21.15 1.68
N ASN A 28 -6.99 21.30 0.35
CA ASN A 28 -7.56 22.43 -0.39
C ASN A 28 -8.79 22.09 -1.26
N ILE A 29 -9.29 20.85 -1.23
CA ILE A 29 -10.44 20.44 -2.06
C ILE A 29 -11.73 20.55 -1.22
N PRO A 30 -12.73 21.35 -1.63
CA PRO A 30 -13.99 21.54 -0.90
C PRO A 30 -14.90 20.30 -1.02
N TYR A 31 -14.53 19.21 -0.33
CA TYR A 31 -15.20 17.90 -0.38
C TYR A 31 -15.30 17.27 1.01
N PRO A 32 -16.21 16.30 1.22
CA PRO A 32 -16.71 15.98 2.55
C PRO A 32 -15.59 15.36 3.38
N LYS A 33 -15.20 16.07 4.44
CA LYS A 33 -14.32 15.58 5.50
C LYS A 33 -15.02 14.53 6.37
N SER A 34 -15.91 13.73 5.80
CA SER A 34 -16.56 12.66 6.53
C SER A 34 -15.58 11.51 6.66
N ASP A 35 -15.39 11.03 7.89
CA ASP A 35 -14.48 9.91 8.18
C ASP A 35 -14.80 8.67 7.33
N VAL A 36 -16.07 8.48 6.98
CA VAL A 36 -16.54 7.41 6.08
C VAL A 36 -15.95 7.54 4.68
N PHE A 37 -15.93 8.76 4.10
CA PHE A 37 -15.39 8.96 2.76
C PHE A 37 -13.89 8.69 2.70
N LEU A 38 -13.16 9.14 3.72
CA LEU A 38 -11.72 8.89 3.82
C LEU A 38 -11.43 7.40 4.01
N SER A 39 -12.16 6.73 4.89
CA SER A 39 -12.05 5.29 5.10
C SER A 39 -12.35 4.48 3.83
N ASP A 40 -13.43 4.80 3.13
CA ASP A 40 -13.79 4.17 1.85
C ASP A 40 -12.72 4.41 0.78
N LEU A 41 -12.13 5.61 0.74
CA LEU A 41 -11.08 5.96 -0.20
C LEU A 41 -9.77 5.23 0.11
N GLU A 42 -9.36 5.17 1.38
CA GLU A 42 -8.19 4.43 1.83
C GLU A 42 -8.33 2.94 1.53
N PHE A 43 -9.51 2.37 1.81
CA PHE A 43 -9.83 1.00 1.45
C PHE A 43 -9.77 0.78 -0.07
N LEU A 44 -10.35 1.67 -0.87
CA LEU A 44 -10.27 1.57 -2.33
C LEU A 44 -8.80 1.59 -2.80
N GLN A 45 -7.98 2.48 -2.23
CA GLN A 45 -6.57 2.59 -2.58
C GLN A 45 -5.77 1.35 -2.15
N SER A 46 -6.10 0.72 -1.02
CA SER A 46 -5.44 -0.50 -0.56
C SER A 46 -5.69 -1.69 -1.49
N LEU A 47 -6.81 -1.72 -2.23
CA LEU A 47 -7.06 -2.74 -3.27
C LEU A 47 -6.03 -2.72 -4.40
N SER A 48 -5.28 -1.63 -4.59
CA SER A 48 -4.17 -1.60 -5.56
C SER A 48 -2.94 -2.38 -5.10
N GLN A 49 -2.85 -2.73 -3.81
CA GLN A 49 -1.70 -3.42 -3.24
C GLN A 49 -1.88 -4.94 -3.35
N PRO A 50 -0.98 -5.67 -4.03
CA PRO A 50 -1.13 -7.11 -4.21
C PRO A 50 -1.08 -7.89 -2.89
N SER A 51 -0.31 -7.42 -1.90
CA SER A 51 -0.29 -8.01 -0.56
C SER A 51 -1.65 -7.94 0.13
N TYR A 52 -2.39 -6.85 -0.06
CA TYR A 52 -3.73 -6.69 0.52
C TYR A 52 -4.76 -7.57 -0.18
N LEU A 53 -4.69 -7.68 -1.52
CA LEU A 53 -5.53 -8.62 -2.28
C LEU A 53 -5.30 -10.07 -1.84
N ARG A 54 -4.04 -10.46 -1.63
CA ARG A 54 -3.70 -11.76 -1.05
C ARG A 54 -4.26 -11.90 0.36
N HIS A 55 -4.15 -10.88 1.20
CA HIS A 55 -4.74 -10.91 2.53
C HIS A 55 -6.25 -11.15 2.47
N LEU A 56 -6.99 -10.43 1.63
CA LEU A 56 -8.43 -10.63 1.42
C LEU A 56 -8.80 -12.05 0.96
N SER A 57 -7.89 -12.73 0.25
CA SER A 57 -8.08 -14.12 -0.19
C SER A 57 -7.87 -15.15 0.92
N ILE A 58 -7.09 -14.83 1.94
CA ILE A 58 -6.69 -15.74 3.02
C ILE A 58 -7.48 -15.46 4.31
N THR A 59 -7.81 -14.20 4.60
CA THR A 59 -8.34 -13.76 5.89
C THR A 59 -9.27 -12.55 5.70
N PRO A 60 -10.53 -12.58 6.19
CA PRO A 60 -11.32 -13.72 6.67
C PRO A 60 -11.72 -14.68 5.53
N PRO A 61 -11.91 -15.98 5.83
CA PRO A 61 -12.35 -16.93 4.82
C PRO A 61 -13.70 -16.50 4.25
N PHE A 62 -13.82 -16.49 2.93
CA PHE A 62 -15.07 -16.21 2.20
C PHE A 62 -15.58 -14.76 2.26
N VAL A 63 -14.78 -13.78 2.70
CA VAL A 63 -15.21 -12.36 2.66
C VAL A 63 -15.60 -11.93 1.25
N LEU A 64 -14.85 -12.39 0.25
CA LEU A 64 -15.13 -12.15 -1.18
C LEU A 64 -16.42 -12.82 -1.67
N GLN A 65 -16.94 -13.83 -0.97
CA GLN A 65 -18.18 -14.51 -1.32
C GLN A 65 -19.40 -13.85 -0.67
N SER A 66 -19.20 -13.10 0.42
CA SER A 66 -20.27 -12.42 1.14
C SER A 66 -21.02 -11.46 0.22
N LEU A 67 -22.35 -11.58 0.19
CA LEU A 67 -23.20 -10.70 -0.61
C LEU A 67 -23.05 -9.25 -0.17
N SER A 68 -23.01 -9.00 1.14
CA SER A 68 -22.87 -7.65 1.69
C SER A 68 -21.55 -7.01 1.27
N PHE A 69 -20.46 -7.78 1.26
CA PHE A 69 -19.16 -7.29 0.82
C PHE A 69 -19.15 -7.00 -0.69
N GLN A 70 -19.73 -7.88 -1.49
CA GLN A 70 -19.87 -7.68 -2.94
C GLN A 70 -20.72 -6.44 -3.28
N LEU A 71 -21.81 -6.20 -2.54
CA LEU A 71 -22.61 -4.98 -2.67
C LEU A 71 -21.83 -3.73 -2.26
N TYR A 72 -20.99 -3.83 -1.23
CA TYR A 72 -20.10 -2.74 -0.84
C TYR A 72 -19.04 -2.43 -1.92
N LEU A 73 -18.40 -3.44 -2.50
CA LEU A 73 -17.48 -3.26 -3.64
C LEU A 73 -18.18 -2.63 -4.84
N LEU A 74 -19.42 -3.04 -5.13
CA LEU A 74 -20.22 -2.44 -6.20
C LEU A 74 -20.57 -0.98 -5.89
N TYR A 75 -20.90 -0.66 -4.64
CA TYR A 75 -21.10 0.72 -4.19
C TYR A 75 -19.84 1.56 -4.42
N LEU A 76 -18.67 1.08 -4.00
CA LEU A 76 -17.40 1.77 -4.23
C LEU A 76 -17.17 2.00 -5.73
N TYR A 77 -17.40 0.98 -6.55
CA TYR A 77 -17.22 1.08 -7.98
C TYR A 77 -18.13 2.15 -8.59
N LYS A 78 -19.43 2.14 -8.28
CA LYS A 78 -20.38 3.12 -8.81
C LYS A 78 -20.08 4.53 -8.32
N THR A 79 -19.82 4.70 -7.03
CA THR A 79 -19.58 6.02 -6.42
C THR A 79 -18.27 6.63 -6.90
N TYR A 80 -17.15 5.92 -6.76
CA TYR A 80 -15.82 6.46 -7.06
C TYR A 80 -15.48 6.49 -8.56
N SER A 81 -16.22 5.76 -9.41
CA SER A 81 -16.06 5.89 -10.87
C SER A 81 -16.58 7.23 -11.40
N THR A 82 -17.43 7.93 -10.65
CA THR A 82 -17.94 9.24 -11.05
C THR A 82 -16.78 10.25 -11.14
N PRO A 83 -16.68 11.08 -12.20
CA PRO A 83 -15.58 12.02 -12.38
C PRO A 83 -15.32 12.91 -11.16
N ARG A 84 -16.42 13.26 -10.47
CA ARG A 84 -16.44 14.03 -9.23
C ARG A 84 -15.56 13.45 -8.11
N TYR A 85 -15.57 12.13 -7.95
CA TYR A 85 -14.81 11.43 -6.89
C TYR A 85 -13.50 10.84 -7.40
N ARG A 86 -13.42 10.58 -8.71
CA ARG A 86 -12.28 9.96 -9.35
C ARG A 86 -10.98 10.76 -9.19
N VAL A 87 -11.08 12.08 -9.09
CA VAL A 87 -9.93 12.98 -8.86
C VAL A 87 -9.17 12.70 -7.57
N HIS A 88 -9.80 12.02 -6.59
CA HIS A 88 -9.19 11.70 -5.31
C HIS A 88 -8.47 10.35 -5.29
N VAL A 89 -8.61 9.55 -6.34
CA VAL A 89 -7.99 8.22 -6.39
C VAL A 89 -6.58 8.34 -6.93
N ILE A 90 -5.59 8.12 -6.06
CA ILE A 90 -4.16 8.13 -6.44
C ILE A 90 -3.84 6.94 -7.36
N TYR A 91 -4.36 5.75 -7.02
CA TYR A 91 -3.99 4.50 -7.68
C TYR A 91 -5.08 4.05 -8.65
N PRO A 92 -4.96 4.32 -9.97
CA PRO A 92 -6.01 3.98 -10.93
C PRO A 92 -6.21 2.46 -11.06
N LEU A 93 -5.17 1.66 -10.78
CA LEU A 93 -5.25 0.19 -10.80
C LEU A 93 -6.25 -0.37 -9.80
N ALA A 94 -6.54 0.36 -8.72
CA ALA A 94 -7.58 -0.03 -7.76
C ALA A 94 -8.92 -0.29 -8.46
N PHE A 95 -9.28 0.49 -9.47
CA PHE A 95 -10.53 0.29 -10.22
C PHE A 95 -10.53 -0.98 -11.06
N GLU A 96 -9.38 -1.35 -11.65
CA GLU A 96 -9.30 -2.56 -12.45
C GLU A 96 -9.43 -3.80 -11.56
N TYR A 97 -8.76 -3.81 -10.40
CA TYR A 97 -8.97 -4.90 -9.43
C TYR A 97 -10.36 -4.91 -8.85
N LEU A 98 -10.95 -3.74 -8.59
CA LEU A 98 -12.34 -3.66 -8.12
C LEU A 98 -13.32 -4.27 -9.12
N LYS A 99 -13.14 -4.03 -10.43
CA LYS A 99 -13.96 -4.69 -11.47
C LYS A 99 -13.81 -6.21 -11.47
N LEU A 100 -12.59 -6.71 -11.25
CA LEU A 100 -12.32 -8.15 -11.22
C LEU A 100 -12.90 -8.83 -9.96
N LEU A 101 -12.86 -8.12 -8.83
CA LEU A 101 -13.38 -8.59 -7.54
C LEU A 101 -14.91 -8.64 -7.49
N VAL A 102 -15.59 -7.75 -8.23
CA VAL A 102 -17.05 -7.70 -8.26
C VAL A 102 -17.61 -8.84 -9.12
N HIS A 103 -18.47 -9.66 -8.53
CA HIS A 103 -19.08 -10.79 -9.21
C HIS A 103 -20.07 -10.31 -10.29
N PRO A 104 -20.04 -10.84 -11.53
CA PRO A 104 -20.93 -10.41 -12.62
C PRO A 104 -22.41 -10.56 -12.27
N ASP A 105 -22.79 -11.62 -11.55
CA ASP A 105 -24.17 -11.80 -11.08
C ASP A 105 -24.64 -10.66 -10.17
N VAL A 106 -23.78 -10.12 -9.31
CA VAL A 106 -24.14 -9.01 -8.41
C VAL A 106 -24.39 -7.73 -9.22
N VAL A 107 -23.61 -7.52 -10.29
CA VAL A 107 -23.85 -6.43 -11.24
C VAL A 107 -25.19 -6.61 -11.95
N ALA A 108 -25.51 -7.82 -12.38
CA ALA A 108 -26.79 -8.12 -13.05
C ALA A 108 -28.01 -7.95 -12.13
N ILE A 109 -27.90 -8.33 -10.85
CA ILE A 109 -28.93 -8.06 -9.83
C ILE A 109 -29.14 -6.55 -9.68
N ALA A 110 -28.04 -5.79 -9.51
CA ALA A 110 -28.12 -4.35 -9.28
C ALA A 110 -28.65 -3.57 -10.49
N ASN A 111 -28.54 -4.14 -11.69
CA ASN A 111 -29.08 -3.56 -12.92
C ASN A 111 -30.49 -4.08 -13.26
N GLY A 112 -31.06 -4.97 -12.45
CA GLY A 112 -32.40 -5.55 -12.66
C GLY A 112 -32.50 -6.51 -13.85
N THR A 113 -31.37 -6.92 -14.43
CA THR A 113 -31.33 -7.81 -15.61
C THR A 113 -31.38 -9.30 -15.27
N MET A 114 -31.19 -9.68 -13.99
CA MET A 114 -31.41 -11.06 -13.52
C MET A 114 -32.38 -11.10 -12.35
N ALA A 115 -33.27 -12.10 -12.38
CA ALA A 115 -34.07 -12.47 -11.22
C ALA A 115 -33.18 -13.08 -10.12
N VAL A 116 -33.39 -12.63 -8.88
CA VAL A 116 -32.69 -13.06 -7.65
C VAL A 116 -32.53 -14.59 -7.45
N PRO A 117 -33.41 -15.49 -7.96
CA PRO A 117 -33.31 -16.93 -7.65
C PRO A 117 -32.01 -17.61 -8.08
N ARG A 118 -31.33 -17.12 -9.14
CA ARG A 118 -30.04 -17.69 -9.59
C ARG A 118 -28.84 -17.13 -8.81
N ALA A 119 -28.96 -15.90 -8.30
CA ALA A 119 -27.96 -15.27 -7.44
C ALA A 119 -27.91 -15.84 -6.01
N ASN A 120 -28.95 -16.58 -5.64
CA ASN A 120 -29.03 -17.33 -4.39
C ASN A 120 -28.52 -18.76 -4.51
N ASP A 121 -28.09 -19.23 -5.69
CA ASP A 121 -27.35 -20.49 -5.75
C ASP A 121 -25.94 -20.24 -5.18
N PRO A 122 -25.66 -20.67 -3.94
CA PRO A 122 -24.39 -20.40 -3.30
C PRO A 122 -23.26 -21.05 -4.09
N LYS A 123 -23.52 -22.14 -4.82
CA LYS A 123 -22.49 -22.94 -5.50
C LYS A 123 -21.86 -22.17 -6.66
N ALA A 124 -22.66 -21.57 -7.53
CA ALA A 124 -22.16 -20.80 -8.68
C ALA A 124 -21.32 -19.57 -8.25
N ARG A 125 -21.76 -18.86 -7.21
CA ARG A 125 -21.01 -17.73 -6.63
C ARG A 125 -19.73 -18.16 -5.94
N THR A 126 -19.78 -19.29 -5.26
CA THR A 126 -18.61 -19.88 -4.61
C THR A 126 -17.57 -20.24 -5.67
N ASP A 127 -17.97 -20.77 -6.82
CA ASP A 127 -17.03 -21.20 -7.87
C ASP A 127 -16.24 -20.04 -8.49
N TYR A 128 -16.89 -18.91 -8.83
CA TYR A 128 -16.17 -17.74 -9.37
C TYR A 128 -15.25 -17.12 -8.33
N ALA A 129 -15.78 -16.83 -7.14
CA ALA A 129 -15.02 -16.19 -6.08
C ALA A 129 -13.85 -17.07 -5.63
N THR A 130 -14.02 -18.40 -5.61
CA THR A 130 -12.94 -19.34 -5.27
C THR A 130 -11.88 -19.37 -6.36
N LYS A 131 -12.26 -19.42 -7.64
CA LYS A 131 -11.30 -19.36 -8.76
C LYS A 131 -10.46 -18.09 -8.73
N PHE A 132 -11.11 -16.94 -8.55
CA PHE A 132 -10.39 -15.67 -8.49
C PHE A 132 -9.56 -15.55 -7.20
N SER A 133 -10.12 -15.93 -6.04
CA SER A 133 -9.39 -15.97 -4.76
C SER A 133 -8.14 -16.85 -4.84
N ASN A 134 -8.22 -17.99 -5.51
CA ASN A 134 -7.08 -18.88 -5.74
C ASN A 134 -6.05 -18.26 -6.71
N SER A 135 -6.51 -17.49 -7.69
CA SER A 135 -5.62 -16.78 -8.60
C SER A 135 -4.86 -15.67 -7.87
N ILE A 136 -5.54 -14.86 -7.05
CA ILE A 136 -4.90 -13.73 -6.35
C ILE A 136 -4.05 -14.15 -5.15
N SER A 137 -4.30 -15.34 -4.59
CA SER A 137 -3.50 -15.89 -3.50
C SER A 137 -2.17 -16.49 -3.96
N ALA A 138 -2.06 -16.79 -5.26
CA ALA A 138 -0.88 -17.40 -5.85
C ALA A 138 0.28 -16.39 -5.97
N GLU A 139 1.51 -16.83 -5.63
CA GLU A 139 2.74 -16.05 -5.81
C GLU A 139 2.88 -15.41 -7.22
N PRO A 140 2.59 -16.12 -8.32
CA PRO A 140 2.73 -15.54 -9.67
C PRO A 140 1.85 -14.32 -9.92
N PHE A 141 0.69 -14.22 -9.26
CA PHE A 141 -0.20 -13.07 -9.42
C PHE A 141 0.43 -11.81 -8.81
N ARG A 142 1.05 -11.92 -7.63
CA ARG A 142 1.77 -10.81 -7.01
C ARG A 142 2.87 -10.29 -7.93
N ASP A 143 3.67 -11.19 -8.49
CA ASP A 143 4.79 -10.83 -9.35
C ASP A 143 4.31 -10.23 -10.68
N GLN A 144 3.20 -10.73 -11.24
CA GLN A 144 2.54 -10.13 -12.39
C GLN A 144 2.07 -8.71 -12.10
N VAL A 145 1.38 -8.49 -10.96
CA VAL A 145 0.90 -7.16 -10.56
C VAL A 145 2.05 -6.18 -10.41
N HIS A 146 3.16 -6.59 -9.79
CA HIS A 146 4.35 -5.75 -9.68
C HIS A 146 4.98 -5.44 -11.03
N SER A 147 5.05 -6.42 -11.94
CA SER A 147 5.53 -6.22 -13.30
C SER A 147 4.68 -5.19 -14.07
N GLU A 148 3.35 -5.29 -13.99
CA GLU A 148 2.42 -4.35 -14.62
C GLU A 148 2.54 -2.94 -14.04
N GLN A 149 2.65 -2.83 -12.71
CA GLN A 149 2.88 -1.55 -12.01
C GLN A 149 4.20 -0.91 -12.46
N PHE A 150 5.27 -1.69 -12.54
CA PHE A 150 6.58 -1.22 -12.98
C PHE A 150 6.55 -0.79 -14.45
N ALA A 151 5.89 -1.55 -15.32
CA ALA A 151 5.74 -1.20 -16.73
C ALA A 151 4.96 0.11 -16.92
N ALA A 152 3.87 0.28 -16.19
CA ALA A 152 3.08 1.51 -16.20
C ALA A 152 3.88 2.72 -15.70
N TRP A 153 4.66 2.55 -14.63
CA TRP A 153 5.57 3.58 -14.12
C TRP A 153 6.64 3.95 -15.15
N LYS A 154 7.32 2.95 -15.71
CA LYS A 154 8.34 3.13 -16.75
C LYS A 154 7.79 3.90 -17.95
N TRP A 155 6.59 3.54 -18.43
CA TRP A 155 5.92 4.26 -19.51
C TRP A 155 5.68 5.73 -19.16
N ARG A 156 5.16 6.04 -17.96
CA ARG A 156 4.93 7.43 -17.52
C ARG A 156 6.23 8.23 -17.42
N VAL A 157 7.27 7.65 -16.86
CA VAL A 157 8.60 8.29 -16.80
C VAL A 157 9.07 8.65 -18.20
N THR A 158 8.94 7.73 -19.15
CA THR A 158 9.43 7.94 -20.53
C THR A 158 8.58 8.91 -21.33
N ASN A 159 7.25 8.88 -21.17
CA ASN A 159 6.31 9.57 -22.06
C ASN A 159 5.68 10.84 -21.48
N VAL A 160 5.59 10.96 -20.15
CA VAL A 160 4.90 12.08 -19.49
C VAL A 160 5.90 13.05 -18.88
N TYR A 161 6.90 12.53 -18.16
CA TYR A 161 7.91 13.36 -17.48
C TYR A 161 9.13 13.67 -18.37
N GLY A 162 9.17 13.10 -19.59
CA GLY A 162 10.27 13.28 -20.55
C GLY A 162 11.56 12.56 -20.14
N LYS A 163 12.56 12.56 -21.02
CA LYS A 163 13.90 11.96 -20.78
C LYS A 163 14.75 12.70 -19.73
N GLY A 164 14.17 13.66 -19.00
CA GLY A 164 14.90 14.53 -18.07
C GLY A 164 15.68 15.67 -18.76
N GLU A 165 15.50 15.91 -20.07
CA GLU A 165 16.18 17.00 -20.78
C GLU A 165 15.65 18.40 -20.39
N ASP A 166 14.39 18.51 -19.97
CA ASP A 166 13.75 19.77 -19.56
C ASP A 166 13.50 19.87 -18.04
N MET A 167 14.14 19.03 -17.21
CA MET A 167 14.01 19.24 -15.77
C MET A 167 14.68 20.57 -15.38
N PRO A 168 13.98 21.45 -14.64
CA PRO A 168 14.58 22.69 -14.15
C PRO A 168 15.84 22.31 -13.36
N LYS A 169 16.98 22.85 -13.80
CA LYS A 169 18.27 22.63 -13.14
C LYS A 169 18.09 22.93 -11.65
N PRO A 170 18.51 22.03 -10.75
CA PRO A 170 18.39 22.31 -9.32
C PRO A 170 19.02 23.67 -9.03
N PRO A 171 18.41 24.48 -8.14
CA PRO A 171 19.01 25.73 -7.74
C PRO A 171 20.44 25.46 -7.26
N PRO A 172 21.40 26.35 -7.57
CA PRO A 172 22.76 26.18 -7.10
C PRO A 172 22.75 25.95 -5.59
N PRO A 173 23.63 25.07 -5.06
CA PRO A 173 23.74 24.93 -3.61
C PRO A 173 23.97 26.32 -3.00
N PRO A 174 23.35 26.62 -1.85
CA PRO A 174 23.67 27.86 -1.14
C PRO A 174 25.18 27.93 -0.92
N PRO A 175 25.80 29.12 -0.99
CA PRO A 175 27.23 29.27 -0.74
C PRO A 175 27.54 28.63 0.61
N GLU A 176 28.48 27.69 0.61
CA GLU A 176 28.95 27.00 1.80
C GLU A 176 29.33 28.06 2.84
N GLU A 177 28.53 28.19 3.90
CA GLU A 177 28.93 28.98 5.07
C GLU A 177 30.24 28.39 5.59
N PRO A 178 31.21 29.21 5.99
CA PRO A 178 32.51 28.72 6.47
C PRO A 178 32.28 27.83 7.68
N THR A 179 32.41 26.52 7.46
CA THR A 179 32.45 25.51 8.50
C THR A 179 33.58 25.88 9.45
N ASN A 180 33.22 26.34 10.65
CA ASN A 180 34.17 26.57 11.73
C ASN A 180 34.83 25.22 12.04
N GLU A 181 36.11 25.09 11.66
CA GLU A 181 36.95 23.97 12.04
C GLU A 181 37.07 23.95 13.57
N ALA A 182 36.36 23.02 14.20
CA ALA A 182 36.61 22.63 15.59
C ALA A 182 37.73 21.59 15.62
N PRO A 183 38.54 21.57 16.70
CA PRO A 183 39.90 21.05 16.67
C PRO A 183 39.98 19.52 16.58
N THR A 184 40.99 19.10 15.85
CA THR A 184 41.57 17.76 15.75
C THR A 184 41.71 17.11 17.13
N VAL A 185 41.01 16.00 17.37
CA VAL A 185 41.33 15.08 18.46
C VAL A 185 42.19 13.96 17.86
N GLU A 186 43.46 13.97 18.27
CA GLU A 186 44.44 12.93 18.01
C GLU A 186 44.03 11.57 18.60
N ASP A 187 44.52 10.53 17.93
CA ASP A 187 44.94 9.23 18.47
C ASP A 187 43.93 8.34 19.22
N ALA A 188 43.42 7.32 18.51
CA ALA A 188 43.13 6.03 19.12
C ALA A 188 43.56 4.88 18.19
N LYS A 189 44.72 4.33 18.54
CA LYS A 189 45.37 3.08 18.12
C LYS A 189 44.40 1.89 17.89
N PRO A 190 44.59 1.08 16.84
CA PRO A 190 43.80 -0.14 16.63
C PRO A 190 44.29 -1.26 17.54
N THR A 191 43.40 -1.79 18.36
CA THR A 191 43.62 -3.03 19.12
C THR A 191 43.10 -4.22 18.32
N ASP A 192 44.05 -5.08 17.99
CA ASP A 192 43.94 -6.44 17.47
C ASP A 192 42.93 -7.28 18.28
N VAL A 193 41.94 -7.88 17.61
CA VAL A 193 41.12 -8.95 18.19
C VAL A 193 41.14 -10.15 17.24
N LYS A 194 42.13 -10.98 17.53
CA LYS A 194 42.26 -12.42 17.33
C LYS A 194 40.94 -13.18 17.07
N GLU A 195 40.94 -13.79 15.89
CA GLU A 195 40.11 -14.89 15.41
C GLU A 195 40.28 -16.12 16.31
N GLU A 196 39.19 -16.63 16.90
CA GLU A 196 39.17 -17.95 17.53
C GLU A 196 37.96 -18.75 17.01
N ALA A 197 38.29 -19.77 16.22
CA ALA A 197 37.41 -20.81 15.75
C ALA A 197 37.31 -21.93 16.81
N SER A 198 36.10 -22.39 17.07
CA SER A 198 35.82 -23.72 17.65
C SER A 198 34.35 -24.03 17.35
N ASP A 199 34.05 -24.88 16.37
CA ASP A 199 33.94 -26.35 16.51
C ASP A 199 32.86 -26.78 17.53
N ALA A 200 31.77 -27.35 17.00
CA ALA A 200 30.85 -28.22 17.74
C ALA A 200 29.98 -29.02 16.76
N THR A 201 30.61 -30.06 16.21
CA THR A 201 30.17 -31.47 16.17
C THR A 201 28.68 -31.83 16.31
N ALA A 202 28.29 -32.75 15.41
CA ALA A 202 27.05 -33.49 15.28
C ALA A 202 26.61 -34.32 16.50
N LYS A 203 25.29 -34.41 16.70
CA LYS A 203 24.54 -35.69 16.64
C LYS A 203 23.04 -35.46 16.56
#